data_AF-A0A0F4LR74-F1
#
_entry.id   AF-A0A0F4LR74-F1
#
_cell.length_a   1.000
_cell.length_b   1.000
_cell.length_c   1.000
_cell.angle_alpha   90.00
_cell.angle_beta   90.00
_cell.angle_gamma   90.00
#
_symmetry.space_group_name_H-M   'P 1'
#
loop_
_entity.id
_entity.type
_entity.pdbx_description
1 polymer ?
#
loop_
_entity_poly.entity_id
_entity_poly.type
_entity_poly.pdbx_seq_one_letter_code
_entity_poly.pdbx_strand_id
1 'polypeptide(L)'
;MQVRKNPNFKWLLMLVALLVVIAIPSYYWMEKENNAHAERSRSLLSPVIMVPGSSATTERFNELIDQLNKTTMNEHSVLKVTVSREAKLSYSGSINKNDQEPIIIIGFANNKDGYGNIKKQAFWLDVAFTSLMQNYKFNNFKAFGHSNGGLIWTYWLEHYYAQYSDDVRIKRLMTLGTPYNFTENNINNRTQMLADFIKNRTALPENLKVYSLSGGKSYESDGIVPETSVAAGKFIFQKQVKSYTAMTVTGEKADHSDLPQNKQVIQAIREYLLKKPDRPGRPEKNLKLRRKRSNR
;
A
#
# COMPACT_ATOMS: atom_id res chain seq x y z
N MET A 1 0.20 29.36 -69.33
CA MET A 1 -0.23 28.11 -68.66
C MET A 1 -0.75 28.48 -67.27
N GLN A 2 -2.06 28.73 -67.14
CA GLN A 2 -2.67 29.12 -65.86
C GLN A 2 -2.78 27.90 -64.95
N VAL A 3 -2.01 27.89 -63.87
CA VAL A 3 -2.10 26.87 -62.81
C VAL A 3 -3.48 27.01 -62.17
N ARG A 4 -4.40 26.08 -62.49
CA ARG A 4 -5.70 25.95 -61.80
C ARG A 4 -5.42 25.75 -60.31
N LYS A 5 -5.64 26.80 -59.50
CA LYS A 5 -5.61 26.69 -58.03
C LYS A 5 -6.72 25.74 -57.61
N ASN A 6 -6.34 24.51 -57.26
CA ASN A 6 -7.27 23.50 -56.78
C ASN A 6 -7.83 23.96 -55.43
N PRO A 7 -9.14 24.27 -55.30
CA PRO A 7 -9.71 24.85 -54.08
C PRO A 7 -9.52 23.95 -52.85
N ASN A 8 -9.30 22.66 -53.08
CA ASN A 8 -9.05 21.63 -52.06
C ASN A 8 -7.65 21.73 -51.42
N PHE A 9 -6.70 22.43 -52.04
CA PHE A 9 -5.34 22.58 -51.51
C PHE A 9 -5.32 23.38 -50.18
N LYS A 10 -6.22 24.36 -50.04
CA LYS A 10 -6.37 25.11 -48.78
C LYS A 10 -6.89 24.23 -47.64
N TRP A 11 -7.84 23.35 -47.94
CA TRP A 11 -8.37 22.38 -46.98
C TRP A 11 -7.33 21.34 -46.58
N LEU A 12 -6.51 20.86 -47.52
CA LEU A 12 -5.38 19.98 -47.23
C LEU A 12 -4.36 20.65 -46.29
N LEU A 13 -4.00 21.91 -46.55
CA LEU A 13 -3.09 22.66 -45.69
C LEU A 13 -3.66 22.87 -44.28
N MET A 14 -4.97 23.16 -44.15
CA MET A 14 -5.62 23.27 -42.84
C MET A 14 -5.61 21.94 -42.08
N LEU A 15 -5.83 20.82 -42.78
CA LEU A 15 -5.82 19.49 -42.17
C LEU A 15 -4.42 19.10 -41.68
N VAL A 16 -3.38 19.37 -42.47
CA VAL A 16 -1.99 19.14 -42.05
C VAL A 16 -1.62 20.04 -40.87
N ALA A 17 -2.00 21.32 -40.89
CA ALA A 17 -1.77 22.23 -39.77
C ALA A 17 -2.46 21.73 -38.50
N LEU A 18 -3.71 21.26 -38.59
CA LEU A 18 -4.44 20.68 -37.48
C LEU A 18 -3.73 19.43 -36.91
N LEU A 19 -3.26 18.53 -37.78
CA LEU A 19 -2.53 17.34 -37.37
C LEU A 19 -1.22 17.70 -36.66
N VAL A 20 -0.47 18.69 -37.14
CA VAL A 20 0.77 19.15 -36.49
C VAL A 20 0.48 19.78 -35.13
N VAL A 21 -0.59 20.59 -35.03
CA VAL A 21 -1.03 21.20 -33.77
C VAL A 21 -1.39 20.16 -32.72
N ILE A 22 -1.93 19.00 -33.13
CA ILE A 22 -2.23 17.88 -32.21
C ILE A 22 -0.98 17.05 -31.92
N ALA A 23 -0.17 16.75 -32.94
CA ALA A 23 0.97 15.84 -32.83
C ALA A 23 2.07 16.38 -31.90
N ILE A 24 2.33 17.69 -31.91
CA ILE A 24 3.40 18.28 -31.09
C ILE A 24 3.10 18.14 -29.58
N PRO A 25 1.94 18.58 -29.05
CA PRO A 25 1.56 18.33 -27.65
C PRO A 25 1.51 16.84 -27.30
N SER A 26 0.96 16.00 -28.18
CA SER A 26 0.89 14.56 -27.96
C SER A 26 2.27 13.91 -27.84
N TYR A 27 3.23 14.33 -28.67
CA TYR A 27 4.61 13.86 -28.61
C TYR A 27 5.28 14.22 -27.27
N TYR A 28 5.22 15.49 -26.85
CA TYR A 28 5.82 15.92 -25.58
C TYR A 28 5.16 15.25 -24.36
N TRP A 29 3.84 15.06 -24.41
CA TRP A 29 3.11 14.33 -23.36
C TRP A 29 3.56 12.86 -23.29
N MET A 30 3.63 12.18 -24.44
CA MET A 30 4.05 10.77 -24.54
C MET A 30 5.51 10.57 -24.12
N GLU A 31 6.42 11.46 -24.50
CA GLU A 31 7.83 11.40 -24.08
C GLU A 31 7.96 11.57 -22.56
N LYS A 32 7.26 12.53 -21.97
CA LYS A 32 7.26 12.77 -20.52
C LYS A 32 6.70 11.57 -19.76
N GLU A 33 5.60 10.99 -20.25
CA GLU A 33 4.97 9.83 -19.63
C GLU A 33 5.89 8.59 -19.71
N ASN A 34 6.45 8.30 -20.89
CA ASN A 34 7.40 7.21 -21.10
C ASN A 34 8.64 7.35 -20.21
N ASN A 35 9.18 8.55 -20.05
CA ASN A 35 10.30 8.78 -19.15
C ASN A 35 9.92 8.52 -17.68
N ALA A 36 8.75 9.00 -17.23
CA ALA A 36 8.27 8.73 -15.88
C ALA A 36 7.96 7.24 -15.63
N HIS A 37 7.45 6.52 -16.64
CA HIS A 37 7.27 5.07 -16.62
C HIS A 37 8.61 4.33 -16.56
N ALA A 38 9.59 4.75 -17.38
CA ALA A 38 10.92 4.17 -17.39
C ALA A 38 11.65 4.34 -16.05
N GLU A 39 11.61 5.54 -15.46
CA GLU A 39 12.17 5.79 -14.12
C GLU A 39 11.53 4.90 -13.06
N ARG A 40 10.20 4.80 -13.07
CA ARG A 40 9.45 3.93 -12.15
C ARG A 40 9.83 2.46 -12.34
N SER A 41 9.88 1.96 -13.56
CA SER A 41 10.22 0.56 -13.85
C SER A 41 11.62 0.18 -13.35
N ARG A 42 12.55 1.13 -13.29
CA ARG A 42 13.93 0.95 -12.78
C ARG A 42 14.04 1.15 -11.27
N SER A 43 13.00 1.65 -10.62
CA SER A 43 13.02 1.94 -9.18
C SER A 43 13.16 0.67 -8.36
N LEU A 44 14.14 0.68 -7.46
CA LEU A 44 14.33 -0.36 -6.44
C LEU A 44 13.50 -0.08 -5.17
N LEU A 45 12.84 1.08 -5.11
CA LEU A 45 12.07 1.52 -3.95
C LEU A 45 10.81 0.65 -3.78
N SER A 46 10.58 0.19 -2.57
CA SER A 46 9.44 -0.66 -2.18
C SER A 46 8.93 -0.19 -0.82
N PRO A 47 8.35 1.02 -0.70
CA PRO A 47 7.97 1.59 0.57
C PRO A 47 6.94 0.73 1.31
N VAL A 48 6.94 0.84 2.63
CA VAL A 48 5.88 0.34 3.50
C VAL A 48 5.01 1.52 3.89
N ILE A 49 3.78 1.56 3.39
CA ILE A 49 2.85 2.65 3.66
C ILE A 49 1.94 2.22 4.81
N MET A 50 1.99 2.95 5.92
CA MET A 50 1.27 2.66 7.16
C MET A 50 0.13 3.68 7.37
N VAL A 51 -1.06 3.19 7.71
CA VAL A 51 -2.23 4.02 8.03
C VAL A 51 -2.73 3.67 9.43
N PRO A 52 -2.83 4.63 10.36
CA PRO A 52 -3.27 4.40 11.72
C PRO A 52 -4.81 4.36 11.85
N GLY A 53 -5.29 4.02 13.05
CA GLY A 53 -6.71 3.96 13.39
C GLY A 53 -7.34 5.32 13.72
N SER A 54 -8.55 5.30 14.28
CA SER A 54 -9.23 6.51 14.74
C SER A 54 -8.51 7.18 15.92
N SER A 55 -8.71 8.49 16.04
CA SER A 55 -8.09 9.36 17.07
C SER A 55 -6.56 9.35 17.11
N ALA A 56 -5.91 8.62 16.21
CA ALA A 56 -4.47 8.49 16.12
C ALA A 56 -3.88 9.56 15.17
N THR A 57 -2.66 10.00 15.49
CA THR A 57 -1.85 10.87 14.64
C THR A 57 -0.77 10.05 13.92
N THR A 58 0.07 10.71 13.12
CA THR A 58 1.26 10.09 12.50
C THR A 58 2.26 9.55 13.51
N GLU A 59 2.14 9.88 14.79
CA GLU A 59 3.03 9.43 15.86
C GLU A 59 2.70 8.02 16.35
N ARG A 60 1.54 7.48 15.98
CA ARG A 60 1.03 6.18 16.47
C ARG A 60 1.99 5.02 16.25
N PHE A 61 2.79 5.07 15.19
CA PHE A 61 3.71 3.99 14.81
C PHE A 61 5.17 4.26 15.18
N ASN A 62 5.50 5.38 15.84
CA ASN A 62 6.90 5.68 16.15
C ASN A 62 7.58 4.54 16.91
N GLU A 63 6.98 4.10 18.01
CA GLU A 63 7.57 3.02 18.82
C GLU A 63 7.66 1.69 18.07
N LEU A 64 6.64 1.36 17.26
CA LEU A 64 6.68 0.19 16.39
C LEU A 64 7.90 0.28 15.44
N ILE A 65 8.10 1.43 14.80
CA ILE A 65 9.20 1.64 13.86
C ILE A 65 10.55 1.60 14.58
N ASP A 66 10.67 2.22 15.75
CA ASP A 66 11.88 2.17 16.57
C ASP A 66 12.26 0.73 16.92
N GLN A 67 11.26 -0.09 17.27
CA GLN A 67 11.47 -1.51 17.57
C GLN A 67 11.83 -2.33 16.32
N LEU A 68 11.25 -2.02 15.16
CA LEU A 68 11.64 -2.64 13.89
C LEU A 68 13.10 -2.31 13.56
N ASN A 69 13.48 -1.02 13.61
CA ASN A 69 14.81 -0.53 13.28
C ASN A 69 15.91 -1.06 14.22
N LYS A 70 15.59 -1.36 15.49
CA LYS A 70 16.53 -2.03 16.41
C LYS A 70 16.92 -3.45 15.99
N THR A 71 16.17 -4.07 15.08
CA THR A 71 16.31 -5.48 14.73
C THR A 71 16.54 -5.73 13.24
N THR A 72 16.62 -4.67 12.43
CA THR A 72 16.97 -4.74 11.02
C THR A 72 18.42 -4.36 10.80
N MET A 73 19.07 -4.92 9.77
CA MET A 73 20.46 -4.56 9.46
C MET A 73 20.60 -3.14 8.93
N ASN A 74 19.56 -2.63 8.25
CA ASN A 74 19.49 -1.27 7.75
C ASN A 74 18.27 -0.59 8.38
N GLU A 75 18.45 0.64 8.81
CA GLU A 75 17.39 1.48 9.34
C GLU A 75 16.43 1.92 8.23
N HIS A 76 15.13 1.78 8.49
CA HIS A 76 14.08 2.32 7.65
C HIS A 76 13.90 3.80 7.96
N SER A 77 14.16 4.66 6.97
CA SER A 77 13.84 6.07 7.03
C SER A 77 12.33 6.30 7.06
N VAL A 78 11.90 7.37 7.73
CA VAL A 78 10.49 7.62 8.01
C VAL A 78 10.04 8.94 7.41
N LEU A 79 9.03 8.87 6.56
CA LEU A 79 8.28 10.02 6.07
C LEU A 79 6.87 9.99 6.67
N LYS A 80 6.43 11.12 7.22
CA LYS A 80 5.07 11.30 7.74
C LYS A 80 4.32 12.27 6.85
N VAL A 81 3.10 11.89 6.50
CA VAL A 81 2.18 12.67 5.68
C VAL A 81 0.90 12.86 6.47
N THR A 82 0.51 14.10 6.73
CA THR A 82 -0.79 14.44 7.32
C THR A 82 -1.67 15.05 6.24
N VAL A 83 -2.87 14.50 6.04
CA VAL A 83 -3.85 15.02 5.09
C VAL A 83 -4.92 15.84 5.83
N SER A 84 -5.12 17.09 5.42
CA SER A 84 -6.15 17.98 5.98
C SER A 84 -7.57 17.59 5.50
N ARG A 85 -8.60 18.20 6.07
CA ARG A 85 -10.00 17.98 5.64
C ARG A 85 -10.25 18.45 4.20
N GLU A 86 -9.45 19.39 3.73
CA GLU A 86 -9.44 19.97 2.39
C GLU A 86 -8.44 19.25 1.46
N ALA A 87 -7.96 18.06 1.85
CA ALA A 87 -7.00 17.26 1.09
C ALA A 87 -5.62 17.91 0.88
N LYS A 88 -5.22 18.87 1.72
CA LYS A 88 -3.86 19.44 1.69
C LYS A 88 -2.89 18.51 2.42
N LEU A 89 -1.70 18.34 1.84
CA LEU A 89 -0.66 17.44 2.34
C LEU A 89 0.40 18.24 3.11
N SER A 90 0.68 17.81 4.34
CA SER A 90 1.82 18.30 5.14
C SER A 90 2.79 17.16 5.39
N TYR A 91 4.09 17.41 5.21
CA TYR A 91 5.14 16.41 5.29
C TYR A 91 6.08 16.68 6.47
N SER A 92 6.53 15.63 7.15
CA SER A 92 7.63 15.69 8.11
C SER A 92 8.48 14.41 8.05
N GLY A 93 9.75 14.49 8.47
CA GLY A 93 10.72 13.42 8.23
C GLY A 93 11.22 13.41 6.77
N SER A 94 11.88 12.33 6.36
CA SER A 94 12.49 12.21 5.04
C SER A 94 12.75 10.76 4.66
N ILE A 95 12.90 10.52 3.35
CA ILE A 95 13.35 9.24 2.80
C ILE A 95 14.84 9.35 2.49
N ASN A 96 15.65 8.46 3.04
CA ASN A 96 17.09 8.43 2.81
C ASN A 96 17.40 7.91 1.41
N LYS A 97 18.38 8.52 0.71
CA LYS A 97 18.72 8.17 -0.68
C LYS A 97 19.07 6.69 -0.91
N ASN A 98 19.63 6.03 0.10
CA ASN A 98 20.06 4.63 0.02
C ASN A 98 19.07 3.65 0.66
N ASP A 99 17.95 4.15 1.18
CA ASP A 99 16.91 3.31 1.75
C ASP A 99 15.93 2.86 0.66
N GLN A 100 15.93 1.55 0.38
CA GLN A 100 15.07 0.93 -0.62
C GLN A 100 13.71 0.49 -0.06
N GLU A 101 13.53 0.54 1.26
CA GLU A 101 12.31 0.09 1.93
C GLU A 101 11.92 1.10 3.03
N PRO A 102 11.72 2.40 2.70
CA PRO A 102 11.35 3.39 3.70
C PRO A 102 9.93 3.15 4.21
N ILE A 103 9.66 3.66 5.41
CA ILE A 103 8.33 3.63 6.02
C ILE A 103 7.67 4.99 5.81
N ILE A 104 6.48 4.98 5.23
CA ILE A 104 5.67 6.18 5.00
C ILE A 104 4.41 6.07 5.85
N ILE A 105 4.20 6.99 6.79
CA ILE A 105 2.99 7.03 7.60
C ILE A 105 2.04 8.07 7.02
N ILE A 106 0.80 7.68 6.70
CA ILE A 106 -0.24 8.59 6.23
C ILE A 106 -1.30 8.70 7.32
N GLY A 107 -1.43 9.88 7.92
CA GLY A 107 -2.45 10.22 8.91
C GLY A 107 -3.45 11.26 8.37
N PHE A 108 -4.59 11.39 9.05
CA PHE A 108 -5.67 12.29 8.64
C PHE A 108 -6.03 13.25 9.76
N ALA A 109 -6.19 14.54 9.44
CA ALA A 109 -6.66 15.54 10.40
C ALA A 109 -8.10 15.25 10.87
N ASN A 110 -8.90 14.58 10.05
CA ASN A 110 -10.14 13.95 10.48
C ASN A 110 -9.94 12.43 10.59
N ASN A 111 -9.56 11.99 11.79
CA ASN A 111 -9.34 10.60 12.17
C ASN A 111 -10.53 10.03 12.95
N LYS A 112 -11.77 10.49 12.68
CA LYS A 112 -12.98 9.98 13.34
C LYS A 112 -13.39 8.62 12.81
N ASP A 113 -14.06 7.84 13.65
CA ASP A 113 -14.72 6.58 13.30
C ASP A 113 -15.92 6.75 12.37
N GLY A 114 -16.44 5.62 11.88
CA GLY A 114 -17.69 5.54 11.15
C GLY A 114 -17.50 5.50 9.64
N TYR A 115 -18.37 4.76 8.97
CA TYR A 115 -18.18 4.40 7.56
C TYR A 115 -18.08 5.62 6.62
N GLY A 116 -18.87 6.67 6.87
CA GLY A 116 -18.77 7.92 6.11
C GLY A 116 -17.40 8.60 6.23
N ASN A 117 -16.72 8.49 7.37
CA ASN A 117 -15.36 9.00 7.54
C ASN A 117 -14.33 8.09 6.85
N ILE A 118 -14.51 6.75 6.91
CA ILE A 118 -13.65 5.80 6.19
C ILE A 118 -13.60 6.12 4.69
N LYS A 119 -14.75 6.40 4.06
CA LYS A 119 -14.82 6.78 2.63
C LYS A 119 -14.01 8.04 2.33
N LYS A 120 -14.14 9.07 3.18
CA LYS A 120 -13.38 10.33 3.04
C LYS A 120 -11.88 10.12 3.25
N GLN A 121 -11.50 9.31 4.24
CA GLN A 121 -10.11 8.98 4.52
C GLN A 121 -9.48 8.15 3.40
N ALA A 122 -10.23 7.27 2.75
CA ALA A 122 -9.75 6.54 1.57
C ALA A 122 -9.52 7.48 0.36
N PHE A 123 -10.38 8.47 0.16
CA PHE A 123 -10.12 9.54 -0.81
C PHE A 123 -8.86 10.35 -0.45
N TRP A 124 -8.66 10.70 0.82
CA TRP A 124 -7.44 11.39 1.24
C TRP A 124 -6.18 10.53 1.12
N LEU A 125 -6.29 9.23 1.36
CA LEU A 125 -5.24 8.27 1.09
C LEU A 125 -4.86 8.28 -0.39
N ASP A 126 -5.86 8.33 -1.28
CA ASP A 126 -5.65 8.41 -2.73
C ASP A 126 -4.86 9.66 -3.15
N VAL A 127 -5.23 10.83 -2.61
CA VAL A 127 -4.51 12.09 -2.84
C VAL A 127 -3.06 12.00 -2.38
N ALA A 128 -2.83 11.48 -1.18
CA ALA A 128 -1.48 11.29 -0.66
C ALA A 128 -0.69 10.28 -1.49
N PHE A 129 -1.30 9.16 -1.87
CA PHE A 129 -0.68 8.10 -2.67
C PHE A 129 -0.24 8.60 -4.03
N THR A 130 -1.10 9.37 -4.73
CA THR A 130 -0.74 10.02 -6.00
C THR A 130 0.51 10.88 -5.85
N SER A 131 0.54 11.76 -4.84
CA SER A 131 1.68 12.65 -4.60
C SER A 131 2.96 11.87 -4.29
N LEU A 132 2.88 10.84 -3.44
CA LEU A 132 4.00 9.99 -3.09
C LEU A 132 4.54 9.21 -4.30
N MET A 133 3.66 8.62 -5.11
CA MET A 133 4.04 7.91 -6.34
C MET A 133 4.76 8.85 -7.31
N GLN A 134 4.24 10.06 -7.49
CA GLN A 134 4.84 11.07 -8.37
C GLN A 134 6.20 11.56 -7.87
N ASN A 135 6.39 11.70 -6.56
CA ASN A 135 7.63 12.23 -5.99
C ASN A 135 8.73 11.17 -5.85
N TYR A 136 8.37 9.94 -5.46
CA TYR A 136 9.33 8.89 -5.10
C TYR A 136 9.43 7.76 -6.13
N LYS A 137 8.59 7.78 -7.17
CA LYS A 137 8.68 6.90 -8.35
C LYS A 137 8.77 5.41 -8.01
N PHE A 138 8.15 4.95 -6.92
CA PHE A 138 8.07 3.51 -6.64
C PHE A 138 7.08 2.85 -7.60
N ASN A 139 7.40 1.63 -8.06
CA ASN A 139 6.55 0.80 -8.91
C ASN A 139 5.86 -0.34 -8.13
N ASN A 140 6.06 -0.36 -6.82
CA ASN A 140 5.47 -1.35 -5.94
C ASN A 140 5.49 -0.84 -4.49
N PHE A 141 4.63 -1.38 -3.63
CA PHE A 141 4.62 -1.05 -2.21
C PHE A 141 4.05 -2.18 -1.35
N LYS A 142 4.20 -2.04 -0.04
CA LYS A 142 3.54 -2.86 0.98
C LYS A 142 2.65 -1.95 1.81
N ALA A 143 1.49 -2.44 2.24
CA ALA A 143 0.54 -1.68 3.03
C ALA A 143 0.39 -2.28 4.44
N PHE A 144 0.30 -1.39 5.43
CA PHE A 144 -0.05 -1.73 6.80
C PHE A 144 -1.19 -0.84 7.29
N GLY A 145 -2.20 -1.44 7.92
CA GLY A 145 -3.34 -0.72 8.49
C GLY A 145 -3.62 -1.17 9.91
N HIS A 146 -3.59 -0.26 10.87
CA HIS A 146 -4.05 -0.54 12.24
C HIS A 146 -5.48 -0.05 12.42
N SER A 147 -6.34 -0.89 13.01
CA SER A 147 -7.75 -0.58 13.26
C SER A 147 -8.44 -0.07 11.98
N ASN A 148 -9.04 1.13 12.00
CA ASN A 148 -9.64 1.77 10.82
C ASN A 148 -8.69 1.93 9.63
N GLY A 149 -7.37 2.00 9.85
CA GLY A 149 -6.40 2.02 8.76
C GLY A 149 -6.53 0.85 7.80
N GLY A 150 -6.90 -0.34 8.31
CA GLY A 150 -7.18 -1.49 7.46
C GLY A 150 -8.47 -1.37 6.66
N LEU A 151 -9.51 -0.71 7.22
CA LEU A 151 -10.76 -0.42 6.50
C LEU A 151 -10.52 0.59 5.37
N ILE A 152 -9.71 1.62 5.64
CA ILE A 152 -9.32 2.66 4.68
C ILE A 152 -8.55 2.03 3.52
N TRP A 153 -7.57 1.16 3.80
CA TRP A 153 -6.85 0.41 2.76
C TRP A 153 -7.78 -0.48 1.94
N THR A 154 -8.70 -1.19 2.60
CA THR A 154 -9.64 -2.10 1.92
C THR A 154 -10.54 -1.32 0.97
N TYR A 155 -11.13 -0.22 1.43
CA TYR A 155 -11.92 0.68 0.60
C TYR A 155 -11.08 1.25 -0.55
N TRP A 156 -9.85 1.70 -0.26
CA TRP A 156 -8.99 2.26 -1.30
C TRP A 156 -8.65 1.25 -2.40
N LEU A 157 -8.38 -0.01 -2.02
CA LEU A 157 -8.10 -1.09 -2.96
C LEU A 157 -9.30 -1.40 -3.86
N GLU A 158 -10.53 -1.35 -3.32
CA GLU A 158 -11.74 -1.63 -4.08
C GLU A 158 -12.16 -0.50 -5.03
N HIS A 159 -11.79 0.74 -4.72
CA HIS A 159 -12.34 1.92 -5.40
C HIS A 159 -11.33 2.76 -6.19
N TYR A 160 -10.05 2.73 -5.83
CA TYR A 160 -9.04 3.64 -6.40
C TYR A 160 -7.85 2.90 -7.00
N TYR A 161 -7.45 1.74 -6.44
CA TYR A 161 -6.23 1.04 -6.86
C TYR A 161 -6.17 0.70 -8.36
N ALA A 162 -7.31 0.42 -9.00
CA ALA A 162 -7.38 0.11 -10.43
C ALA A 162 -6.81 1.23 -11.32
N GLN A 163 -6.78 2.49 -10.85
CA GLN A 163 -6.18 3.61 -11.57
C GLN A 163 -4.64 3.56 -11.62
N TYR A 164 -4.03 2.76 -10.74
CA TYR A 164 -2.58 2.67 -10.57
C TYR A 164 -2.02 1.30 -10.95
N SER A 165 -2.87 0.30 -11.22
CA SER A 165 -2.45 -1.10 -11.30
C SER A 165 -1.48 -1.40 -12.45
N ASP A 166 -1.47 -0.56 -13.49
CA ASP A 166 -0.53 -0.68 -14.61
C ASP A 166 0.89 -0.24 -14.23
N ASP A 167 0.99 0.64 -13.23
CA ASP A 167 2.24 1.33 -12.86
C ASP A 167 2.83 0.87 -11.53
N VAL A 168 1.95 0.56 -10.58
CA VAL A 168 2.32 0.31 -9.19
C VAL A 168 1.62 -0.92 -8.64
N ARG A 169 2.42 -1.91 -8.25
CA ARG A 169 1.90 -3.15 -7.68
C ARG A 169 1.92 -3.14 -6.15
N ILE A 170 0.76 -3.30 -5.52
CA ILE A 170 0.70 -3.67 -4.11
C ILE A 170 1.13 -5.14 -3.92
N LYS A 171 2.18 -5.36 -3.13
CA LYS A 171 2.74 -6.71 -2.88
C LYS A 171 2.01 -7.43 -1.76
N ARG A 172 1.78 -6.71 -0.66
CA ARG A 172 1.32 -7.26 0.62
C ARG A 172 0.47 -6.23 1.35
N LEU A 173 -0.61 -6.68 1.96
CA LEU A 173 -1.41 -5.91 2.90
C LEU A 173 -1.38 -6.64 4.24
N MET A 174 -1.05 -5.92 5.31
CA MET A 174 -1.20 -6.41 6.67
C MET A 174 -2.16 -5.51 7.43
N THR A 175 -3.20 -6.10 8.02
CA THR A 175 -4.16 -5.39 8.88
C THR A 175 -4.05 -5.89 10.31
N LEU A 176 -4.22 -4.99 11.28
CA LEU A 176 -4.08 -5.29 12.71
C LEU A 176 -5.30 -4.75 13.47
N GLY A 177 -6.10 -5.63 14.06
CA GLY A 177 -7.29 -5.25 14.84
C GLY A 177 -8.33 -4.50 14.01
N THR A 178 -8.43 -4.79 12.71
CA THR A 178 -9.30 -4.05 11.79
C THR A 178 -10.75 -4.52 11.90
N PRO A 179 -11.69 -3.62 12.28
CA PRO A 179 -13.07 -4.02 12.57
C PRO A 179 -13.92 -4.07 11.30
N TYR A 180 -13.77 -5.12 10.48
CA TYR A 180 -14.49 -5.24 9.20
C TYR A 180 -16.01 -5.29 9.36
N ASN A 181 -16.53 -5.66 10.53
CA ASN A 181 -17.94 -5.59 10.88
C ASN A 181 -18.25 -4.57 12.00
N PHE A 182 -17.39 -3.55 12.17
CA PHE A 182 -17.47 -2.61 13.30
C PHE A 182 -17.57 -3.31 14.67
N THR A 183 -18.58 -2.98 15.47
CA THR A 183 -18.83 -3.53 16.79
C THR A 183 -19.84 -4.68 16.77
N GLU A 184 -20.33 -5.08 15.58
CA GLU A 184 -21.22 -6.23 15.44
C GLU A 184 -20.44 -7.53 15.72
N ASN A 185 -20.90 -8.26 16.73
CA ASN A 185 -20.24 -9.45 17.24
C ASN A 185 -20.79 -10.73 16.61
N ASN A 186 -21.95 -10.68 15.97
CA ASN A 186 -22.54 -11.78 15.23
C ASN A 186 -22.08 -11.74 13.77
N ILE A 187 -21.28 -12.74 13.40
CA ILE A 187 -20.72 -12.88 12.04
C ILE A 187 -21.79 -12.99 10.93
N ASN A 188 -23.01 -13.38 11.29
CA ASN A 188 -24.14 -13.51 10.35
C ASN A 188 -24.85 -12.18 10.12
N ASN A 189 -24.74 -11.23 11.05
CA ASN A 189 -25.27 -9.88 10.90
C ASN A 189 -24.22 -9.03 10.18
N ARG A 190 -24.55 -8.55 8.99
CA ARG A 190 -23.61 -7.72 8.21
C ARG A 190 -23.98 -6.25 8.37
N THR A 191 -23.04 -5.47 8.88
CA THR A 191 -23.12 -4.02 8.76
C THR A 191 -23.14 -3.60 7.29
N GLN A 192 -23.65 -2.40 7.00
CA GLN A 192 -23.63 -1.83 5.65
C GLN A 192 -22.20 -1.80 5.08
N MET A 193 -21.21 -1.46 5.91
CA MET A 193 -19.81 -1.43 5.49
C MET A 193 -19.30 -2.80 5.05
N LEU A 194 -19.53 -3.85 5.84
CA LEU A 194 -19.12 -5.20 5.48
C LEU A 194 -19.82 -5.68 4.20
N ALA A 195 -21.11 -5.37 4.06
CA ALA A 195 -21.88 -5.71 2.86
C ALA A 195 -21.29 -5.03 1.61
N ASP A 196 -20.94 -3.74 1.70
CA ASP A 196 -20.33 -2.99 0.61
C ASP A 196 -18.94 -3.54 0.23
N PHE A 197 -18.08 -3.86 1.21
CA PHE A 197 -16.79 -4.52 0.94
C PHE A 197 -16.96 -5.87 0.23
N ILE A 198 -17.86 -6.73 0.73
CA ILE A 198 -18.13 -8.02 0.08
C ILE A 198 -18.65 -7.84 -1.36
N LYS A 199 -19.44 -6.79 -1.60
CA LYS A 199 -19.97 -6.49 -2.93
C LYS A 199 -18.86 -6.06 -3.91
N ASN A 200 -17.88 -5.29 -3.46
CA ASN A 200 -16.84 -4.71 -4.33
C ASN A 200 -15.55 -5.54 -4.37
N ARG A 201 -15.43 -6.61 -3.59
CA ARG A 201 -14.22 -7.41 -3.42
C ARG A 201 -13.57 -7.95 -4.70
N THR A 202 -14.30 -8.03 -5.83
CA THR A 202 -13.74 -8.45 -7.12
C THR A 202 -12.77 -7.42 -7.72
N ALA A 203 -12.78 -6.18 -7.22
CA ALA A 203 -11.81 -5.16 -7.58
C ALA A 203 -10.44 -5.35 -6.88
N LEU A 204 -10.35 -6.26 -5.90
CA LEU A 204 -9.11 -6.51 -5.18
C LEU A 204 -8.05 -7.14 -6.12
N PRO A 205 -6.78 -6.75 -5.97
CA PRO A 205 -5.72 -7.29 -6.82
C PRO A 205 -5.48 -8.79 -6.57
N GLU A 206 -5.64 -9.59 -7.60
CA GLU A 206 -5.51 -11.06 -7.52
C GLU A 206 -4.13 -11.52 -7.01
N ASN A 207 -3.07 -10.75 -7.27
CA ASN A 207 -1.71 -11.08 -6.84
C ASN A 207 -1.38 -10.66 -5.39
N LEU A 208 -2.31 -9.99 -4.69
CA LEU A 208 -2.11 -9.50 -3.33
C LEU A 208 -2.01 -10.64 -2.31
N LYS A 209 -1.09 -10.51 -1.37
CA LYS A 209 -1.06 -11.34 -0.15
C LYS A 209 -1.58 -10.53 1.03
N VAL A 210 -2.58 -11.04 1.71
CA VAL A 210 -3.23 -10.38 2.85
C VAL A 210 -2.94 -11.16 4.14
N TYR A 211 -2.48 -10.44 5.17
CA TYR A 211 -2.29 -10.94 6.52
C TYR A 211 -3.20 -10.14 7.45
N SER A 212 -4.16 -10.80 8.09
CA SER A 212 -5.10 -10.18 9.02
C SER A 212 -4.76 -10.63 10.43
N LEU A 213 -4.28 -9.71 11.26
CA LEU A 213 -3.91 -9.97 12.64
C LEU A 213 -5.05 -9.50 13.54
N SER A 214 -5.56 -10.40 14.37
CA SER A 214 -6.39 -10.05 15.53
C SER A 214 -5.55 -10.05 16.79
N GLY A 215 -5.98 -9.26 17.77
CA GLY A 215 -5.35 -9.15 19.08
C GLY A 215 -6.37 -9.35 20.19
N GLY A 216 -5.90 -9.76 21.36
CA GLY A 216 -6.71 -9.77 22.58
C GLY A 216 -5.98 -10.36 23.77
N LYS A 217 -6.33 -9.89 24.98
CA LYS A 217 -5.93 -10.57 26.23
C LYS A 217 -6.52 -11.98 26.33
N SER A 218 -7.65 -12.20 25.66
CA SER A 218 -8.27 -13.48 25.36
C SER A 218 -8.58 -13.58 23.85
N TYR A 219 -9.11 -14.72 23.39
CA TYR A 219 -9.46 -14.94 21.97
C TYR A 219 -10.69 -14.15 21.48
N GLU A 220 -11.34 -13.36 22.33
CA GLU A 220 -12.67 -12.80 22.03
C GLU A 220 -12.66 -11.33 21.58
N SER A 221 -11.70 -10.53 22.06
CA SER A 221 -11.66 -9.08 21.83
C SER A 221 -10.31 -8.47 22.22
N ASP A 222 -9.92 -7.39 21.55
CA ASP A 222 -8.81 -6.51 21.96
C ASP A 222 -9.24 -5.42 22.97
N GLY A 223 -10.45 -5.54 23.52
CA GLY A 223 -11.04 -4.56 24.43
C GLY A 223 -11.84 -3.46 23.73
N ILE A 224 -11.75 -3.33 22.40
CA ILE A 224 -12.53 -2.36 21.60
C ILE A 224 -13.25 -3.06 20.44
N VAL A 225 -12.59 -4.00 19.77
CA VAL A 225 -13.06 -4.67 18.57
C VAL A 225 -13.28 -6.16 18.86
N PRO A 226 -14.49 -6.71 18.61
CA PRO A 226 -14.72 -8.14 18.67
C PRO A 226 -13.84 -8.89 17.67
N GLU A 227 -13.27 -10.03 18.06
CA GLU A 227 -12.49 -10.88 17.15
C GLU A 227 -13.33 -11.25 15.92
N THR A 228 -14.62 -11.54 16.12
CA THR A 228 -15.56 -11.87 15.04
C THR A 228 -15.67 -10.77 13.98
N SER A 229 -15.56 -9.51 14.37
CA SER A 229 -15.53 -8.37 13.46
C SER A 229 -14.24 -8.35 12.62
N VAL A 230 -13.10 -8.71 13.23
CA VAL A 230 -11.83 -8.86 12.50
C VAL A 230 -11.88 -10.07 11.56
N ALA A 231 -12.40 -11.20 12.04
CA ALA A 231 -12.54 -12.44 11.29
C ALA A 231 -13.45 -12.30 10.06
N ALA A 232 -14.37 -11.32 10.05
CA ALA A 232 -15.21 -11.01 8.90
C ALA A 232 -14.41 -10.62 7.64
N GLY A 233 -13.14 -10.20 7.79
CA GLY A 233 -12.23 -9.96 6.68
C GLY A 233 -12.11 -11.15 5.71
N LYS A 234 -12.31 -12.39 6.19
CA LYS A 234 -12.29 -13.59 5.34
C LYS A 234 -13.31 -13.53 4.20
N PHE A 235 -14.47 -12.91 4.41
CA PHE A 235 -15.51 -12.78 3.39
C PHE A 235 -15.14 -11.79 2.28
N ILE A 236 -14.21 -10.87 2.57
CA ILE A 236 -13.71 -9.87 1.63
C ILE A 236 -12.57 -10.49 0.81
N PHE A 237 -11.57 -11.10 1.46
CA PHE A 237 -10.32 -11.47 0.79
C PHE A 237 -10.24 -12.90 0.27
N GLN A 238 -10.87 -13.89 0.93
CA GLN A 238 -10.72 -15.28 0.50
C GLN A 238 -11.28 -15.48 -0.91
N LYS A 239 -10.51 -16.21 -1.74
CA LYS A 239 -10.82 -16.45 -3.16
C LYS A 239 -10.83 -15.20 -4.05
N GLN A 240 -10.38 -14.04 -3.55
CA GLN A 240 -10.20 -12.82 -4.35
C GLN A 240 -8.73 -12.46 -4.52
N VAL A 241 -7.93 -12.68 -3.47
CA VAL A 241 -6.49 -12.38 -3.46
C VAL A 241 -5.66 -13.68 -3.47
N LYS A 242 -4.38 -13.59 -3.80
CA LYS A 242 -3.44 -14.73 -3.92
C LYS A 242 -3.38 -15.59 -2.66
N SER A 243 -3.40 -14.96 -1.50
CA SER A 243 -3.44 -15.65 -0.21
C SER A 243 -4.00 -14.74 0.87
N TYR A 244 -4.88 -15.29 1.71
CA TYR A 244 -5.37 -14.65 2.92
C TYR A 244 -4.97 -15.50 4.11
N THR A 245 -4.24 -14.90 5.06
CA THR A 245 -3.80 -15.56 6.30
C THR A 245 -4.33 -14.77 7.49
N ALA A 246 -5.14 -15.41 8.33
CA ALA A 246 -5.55 -14.85 9.61
C ALA A 246 -4.59 -15.34 10.70
N MET A 247 -4.18 -14.44 11.60
CA MET A 247 -3.31 -14.74 12.73
C MET A 247 -3.88 -14.08 13.98
N THR A 248 -3.83 -14.79 15.10
CA THR A 248 -4.23 -14.24 16.39
C THR A 248 -2.99 -14.06 17.26
N VAL A 249 -2.84 -12.86 17.80
CA VAL A 249 -1.78 -12.50 18.74
C VAL A 249 -2.38 -12.37 20.13
N THR A 250 -1.82 -13.13 21.08
CA THR A 250 -2.26 -13.14 22.49
C THR A 250 -1.10 -12.76 23.40
N GLY A 251 -1.35 -12.04 24.50
CA GLY A 251 -0.35 -11.78 25.54
C GLY A 251 -0.51 -10.43 26.23
N GLU A 252 0.48 -10.07 27.06
CA GLU A 252 0.60 -8.71 27.60
C GLU A 252 0.71 -7.69 26.44
N LYS A 253 0.05 -6.52 26.57
CA LYS A 253 -0.12 -5.52 25.49
C LYS A 253 -0.87 -6.03 24.26
N ALA A 254 -1.94 -6.79 24.47
CA ALA A 254 -2.89 -7.17 23.43
C ALA A 254 -4.17 -6.30 23.44
N ASP A 255 -4.18 -5.20 24.22
CA ASP A 255 -5.24 -4.18 24.17
C ASP A 255 -5.14 -3.39 22.84
N HIS A 256 -6.28 -2.98 22.28
CA HIS A 256 -6.40 -2.38 20.94
C HIS A 256 -5.37 -1.28 20.62
N SER A 257 -5.12 -0.41 21.60
CA SER A 257 -4.18 0.72 21.48
C SER A 257 -2.71 0.30 21.54
N ASP A 258 -2.38 -0.81 22.20
CA ASP A 258 -1.00 -1.26 22.40
C ASP A 258 -0.59 -2.36 21.43
N LEU A 259 -1.54 -2.91 20.66
CA LEU A 259 -1.28 -3.95 19.67
C LEU A 259 -0.12 -3.64 18.71
N PRO A 260 0.05 -2.41 18.18
CA PRO A 260 1.20 -2.10 17.33
C PRO A 260 2.56 -2.29 18.01
N GLN A 261 2.63 -2.22 19.35
CA GLN A 261 3.85 -2.40 20.14
C GLN A 261 4.07 -3.85 20.58
N ASN A 262 3.13 -4.75 20.30
CA ASN A 262 3.21 -6.14 20.72
C ASN A 262 4.37 -6.85 19.99
N LYS A 263 5.24 -7.54 20.73
CA LYS A 263 6.41 -8.23 20.18
C LYS A 263 6.05 -9.27 19.10
N GLN A 264 4.90 -9.94 19.23
CA GLN A 264 4.44 -10.90 18.22
C GLN A 264 3.97 -10.19 16.95
N VAL A 265 3.32 -9.03 17.07
CA VAL A 265 2.95 -8.17 15.93
C VAL A 265 4.20 -7.69 15.20
N ILE A 266 5.21 -7.22 15.93
CA ILE A 266 6.49 -6.78 15.35
C ILE A 266 7.17 -7.93 14.61
N GLN A 267 7.18 -9.12 15.20
CA GLN A 267 7.74 -10.31 14.56
C GLN A 267 6.95 -10.68 13.29
N ALA A 268 5.62 -10.59 13.31
CA ALA A 268 4.79 -10.85 12.15
C ALA A 268 5.05 -9.81 11.04
N ILE A 269 5.18 -8.52 11.37
CA ILE A 269 5.56 -7.48 10.40
C ILE A 269 6.90 -7.82 9.76
N ARG A 270 7.92 -8.19 10.55
CA ARG A 270 9.24 -8.58 10.03
C ARG A 270 9.15 -9.75 9.07
N GLU A 271 8.50 -10.84 9.49
CA GLU A 271 8.48 -12.10 8.74
C GLU A 271 7.57 -12.03 7.50
N TYR A 272 6.39 -11.44 7.63
CA TYR A 272 5.37 -11.51 6.59
C TYR A 272 5.27 -10.25 5.74
N LEU A 273 5.49 -9.06 6.33
CA LEU A 273 5.42 -7.79 5.60
C LEU A 273 6.77 -7.42 4.99
N LEU A 274 7.83 -7.35 5.82
CA LEU A 274 9.14 -6.81 5.43
C LEU A 274 10.00 -7.83 4.69
N LYS A 275 10.08 -9.08 5.17
CA LYS A 275 11.00 -10.10 4.63
C LYS A 275 10.96 -10.18 3.10
N LYS A 276 12.14 -10.02 2.51
CA LYS A 276 12.34 -10.24 1.08
C LYS A 276 12.23 -11.75 0.83
N PRO A 277 11.47 -12.19 -0.19
CA PRO A 277 11.47 -13.60 -0.54
C PRO A 277 12.91 -14.04 -0.79
N ASP A 278 13.29 -15.21 -0.27
CA ASP A 278 14.60 -15.79 -0.53
C ASP A 278 14.82 -15.82 -2.04
N ARG A 279 15.91 -15.21 -2.51
CA ARG A 279 16.32 -15.40 -3.90
C ARG A 279 16.56 -16.90 -4.04
N PRO A 280 16.00 -17.60 -5.05
CA PRO A 280 16.42 -18.98 -5.31
C PRO A 280 17.93 -18.94 -5.45
N GLY A 281 18.62 -19.63 -4.53
CA GLY A 281 20.07 -19.60 -4.45
C GLY A 281 20.65 -19.90 -5.82
N ARG A 282 21.60 -19.08 -6.28
CA ARG A 282 22.51 -19.52 -7.34
C ARG A 282 23.04 -20.88 -6.89
N PRO A 283 22.98 -21.93 -7.73
CA PRO A 283 23.54 -23.22 -7.35
C PRO A 283 25.00 -22.98 -6.95
N GLU A 284 25.36 -23.43 -5.74
CA GLU A 284 26.73 -23.45 -5.27
C GLU A 284 27.58 -24.13 -6.35
N LYS A 285 28.36 -23.35 -7.10
CA LYS A 285 29.43 -23.92 -7.92
C LYS A 285 30.44 -24.51 -6.95
N ASN A 286 30.39 -25.83 -6.80
CA ASN A 286 31.38 -26.73 -6.23
C ASN A 286 32.76 -26.06 -6.00
N LEU A 287 32.97 -25.54 -4.79
CA LEU A 287 34.29 -25.22 -4.26
C LEU A 287 34.94 -26.51 -3.73
N LYS A 288 35.04 -27.53 -4.58
CA LYS A 288 35.79 -28.76 -4.33
C LYS A 288 36.64 -29.14 -5.54
N LEU A 289 37.53 -28.23 -5.96
CA LEU A 289 38.62 -28.56 -6.88
C LEU A 289 39.75 -27.53 -6.80
N ARG A 290 40.32 -27.34 -5.60
CA ARG A 290 41.61 -26.64 -5.47
C ARG A 290 42.42 -26.95 -4.20
N ARG A 291 42.23 -28.15 -3.63
CA ARG A 291 43.09 -28.72 -2.58
C ARG A 291 43.48 -30.16 -2.92
N LYS A 292 44.20 -30.33 -4.03
CA LYS A 292 44.98 -31.54 -4.35
C LYS A 292 45.93 -31.19 -5.50
N ARG A 293 46.98 -30.41 -5.20
CA ARG A 293 48.22 -30.23 -5.97
C ARG A 293 49.09 -29.18 -5.26
N SER A 294 49.61 -29.56 -4.10
CA SER A 294 50.77 -28.95 -3.47
C SER A 294 51.20 -29.89 -2.34
N ASN A 295 51.85 -30.97 -2.72
CA ASN A 295 52.73 -31.79 -1.90
C ASN A 295 53.65 -32.49 -2.92
N ARG A 296 54.67 -31.75 -3.35
CA ARG A 296 55.98 -32.22 -3.77
C ARG A 296 56.97 -31.33 -3.07
#